data_AF-A0A349SWW9-F1
#
_entry.id   AF-A0A349SWW9-F1
#
_cell.length_a   1.000
_cell.length_b   1.000
_cell.length_c   1.000
_cell.angle_alpha   90.00
_cell.angle_beta   90.00
_cell.angle_gamma   90.00
#
_symmetry.space_group_name_H-M   'P 1'
#
loop_
_entity.id
_entity.type
_entity.pdbx_description
1 polymer ?
#
loop_
_entity_poly.entity_id
_entity_poly.type
_entity_poly.pdbx_seq_one_letter_code
_entity_poly.pdbx_strand_id
1 'polypeptide(L)' 'MPTFDIVSELNMHEVDNAVDQAKREVTNRFDFKGTKCAFEQDKDVITLVGDADFHLRQLLDILENKLIKRGI' A
#
# COMPACT_ATOMS: atom_id res chain seq x y z
N MET A 1 -6.47 -7.39 -40.21
CA MET A 1 -6.07 -6.19 -39.45
C MET A 1 -5.94 -6.59 -38.00
N PRO A 2 -4.76 -6.44 -37.38
CA PRO A 2 -4.64 -6.63 -35.94
C PRO A 2 -5.32 -5.45 -35.22
N THR A 3 -6.06 -5.76 -34.17
CA THR A 3 -6.68 -4.81 -33.23
C THR A 3 -6.23 -5.18 -31.81
N PHE A 4 -6.26 -4.24 -30.88
CA PHE A 4 -5.93 -4.45 -29.47
C PHE A 4 -6.85 -3.60 -28.61
N ASP A 5 -7.07 -4.03 -27.37
CA ASP A 5 -7.89 -3.33 -26.39
C ASP A 5 -7.03 -2.48 -25.45
N ILE A 6 -7.54 -1.30 -25.09
CA ILE A 6 -6.96 -0.45 -24.06
C ILE A 6 -7.69 -0.76 -22.75
N VAL A 7 -6.98 -1.38 -21.80
CA VAL A 7 -7.52 -1.75 -20.49
C VAL A 7 -6.71 -1.11 -19.37
N SER A 8 -7.38 -0.80 -18.26
CA SER A 8 -6.76 -0.38 -17.01
C SER A 8 -7.10 -1.45 -15.97
N GLU A 9 -6.31 -2.51 -15.97
CA GLU A 9 -6.47 -3.65 -15.06
C GLU A 9 -5.38 -3.62 -13.99
N LEU A 10 -5.81 -3.80 -12.74
CA LEU A 10 -4.91 -3.92 -11.61
C LEU A 10 -4.72 -5.41 -11.29
N ASN A 11 -3.47 -5.83 -11.13
CA ASN A 11 -3.19 -7.18 -10.65
C ASN A 11 -3.37 -7.23 -9.14
N MET A 12 -4.51 -7.74 -8.69
CA MET A 12 -4.87 -7.78 -7.28
C MET A 12 -3.88 -8.58 -6.42
N HIS A 13 -3.25 -9.62 -6.98
CA HIS A 13 -2.22 -10.37 -6.27
C HIS A 13 -0.97 -9.52 -6.00
N GLU A 14 -0.61 -8.64 -6.93
CA GLU A 14 0.51 -7.71 -6.72
C GLU A 14 0.14 -6.61 -5.72
N VAL A 15 -1.12 -6.17 -5.68
CA VAL A 15 -1.64 -5.22 -4.68
C VAL A 15 -1.54 -5.82 -3.28
N ASP A 16 -2.05 -7.04 -3.09
CA ASP A 16 -1.98 -7.77 -1.81
C ASP A 16 -0.52 -7.89 -1.33
N ASN A 17 0.38 -8.28 -2.24
CA ASN A 17 1.80 -8.39 -1.97
C ASN A 17 2.44 -7.04 -1.57
N ALA A 18 2.03 -5.94 -2.21
CA ALA A 18 2.53 -4.60 -1.90
C ALA A 18 2.06 -4.14 -0.51
N VAL A 19 0.78 -4.36 -0.19
CA VAL A 19 0.20 -4.02 1.11
C VAL A 19 0.86 -4.84 2.23
N ASP A 20 1.09 -6.13 2.03
CA ASP A 20 1.77 -6.97 3.02
C ASP A 20 3.22 -6.54 3.25
N GLN A 21 3.92 -6.08 2.21
CA GLN A 21 5.25 -5.49 2.37
C GLN A 21 5.21 -4.16 3.12
N ALA A 22 4.20 -3.31 2.86
CA ALA A 22 4.02 -2.06 3.58
C ALA A 22 3.75 -2.31 5.08
N LYS A 23 2.87 -3.26 5.41
CA LYS A 23 2.61 -3.70 6.79
C LYS A 23 3.88 -4.16 7.52
N ARG A 24 4.70 -5.00 6.86
CA ARG A 24 5.97 -5.47 7.44
C ARG A 24 6.96 -4.33 7.66
N GLU A 25 7.03 -3.36 6.75
CA GLU A 25 7.92 -2.22 6.89
C GLU A 25 7.54 -1.34 8.08
N VAL A 26 6.26 -1.03 8.23
CA VAL A 26 5.74 -0.26 9.39
C VAL A 26 5.99 -0.98 10.70
N THR A 27 5.81 -2.31 10.73
CA THR A 27 6.07 -3.12 11.93
C THR A 27 7.54 -3.10 12.34
N ASN A 28 8.46 -3.05 11.37
CA ASN A 28 9.91 -3.07 11.62
C ASN A 28 10.50 -1.68 11.88
N ARG A 29 9.79 -0.61 11.54
CA ARG A 29 10.25 0.77 11.74
C ARG A 29 10.09 1.18 13.21
N PHE A 30 11.19 1.63 13.81
CA PHE A 30 11.23 1.99 15.23
C PHE A 30 10.35 3.20 15.56
N ASP A 31 10.20 4.11 14.63
CA ASP A 31 9.41 5.34 14.76
C ASP A 31 7.90 5.09 14.74
N PHE A 32 7.44 3.96 14.19
CA PHE A 32 6.04 3.52 14.32
C PHE A 32 5.80 2.66 15.58
N LYS A 33 6.86 2.28 16.30
CA LYS A 33 6.75 1.41 17.47
C LYS A 33 6.00 2.12 18.60
N GLY A 34 4.83 1.59 18.96
CA GLY A 34 3.96 2.16 19.99
C GLY A 34 2.90 3.14 19.48
N THR A 35 2.86 3.39 18.17
CA THR A 35 1.75 4.10 17.51
C THR A 35 0.68 3.11 17.04
N LYS A 36 -0.55 3.57 16.83
CA LYS A 36 -1.65 2.77 16.25
C LYS A 36 -1.62 2.77 14.71
N CYS A 37 -0.44 2.92 14.12
CA CYS A 37 -0.29 2.97 12.68
C CYS A 37 -0.54 1.58 12.06
N ALA A 38 -1.49 1.48 11.13
CA ALA A 38 -1.86 0.22 10.50
C ALA A 38 -2.38 0.43 9.06
N PHE A 39 -2.28 -0.64 8.27
CA PHE A 39 -2.97 -0.76 6.99
C PHE A 39 -4.05 -1.83 7.11
N GLU A 40 -5.29 -1.46 6.85
CA GLU A 40 -6.41 -2.39 6.71
C GLU A 40 -6.76 -2.49 5.23
N GLN A 41 -6.91 -3.71 4.72
CA GLN A 41 -7.28 -3.95 3.33
C GLN A 41 -8.57 -4.73 3.30
N ASP A 42 -9.58 -4.17 2.64
CA ASP A 42 -10.83 -4.85 2.33
C ASP A 42 -11.01 -4.85 0.80
N LYS A 43 -10.60 -5.96 0.19
CA LYS A 43 -10.61 -6.15 -1.28
C LYS A 43 -9.96 -4.95 -1.97
N ASP A 44 -10.78 -4.09 -2.58
CA ASP A 44 -10.40 -2.95 -3.41
C ASP A 44 -10.09 -1.68 -2.61
N VAL A 45 -10.30 -1.70 -1.30
CA VAL A 45 -10.13 -0.53 -0.42
C VAL A 45 -8.98 -0.77 0.55
N ILE A 46 -8.01 0.13 0.57
CA ILE A 46 -6.92 0.15 1.56
C ILE A 46 -7.14 1.35 2.48
N THR A 47 -7.38 1.08 3.75
CA THR A 47 -7.55 2.09 4.81
C THR A 47 -6.24 2.26 5.56
N LEU A 48 -5.77 3.51 5.65
CA LEU A 48 -4.61 3.89 6.44
C LEU A 48 -5.08 4.41 7.80
N VAL A 49 -4.60 3.79 8.88
CA VAL A 49 -4.83 4.24 10.25
C VAL A 49 -3.55 4.84 10.78
N GLY A 50 -3.61 6.06 11.31
CA GLY A 50 -2.45 6.75 11.88
C GLY A 50 -2.86 7.73 12.98
N ASP A 51 -2.01 7.92 13.99
CA ASP A 51 -2.31 8.77 15.15
C ASP A 51 -2.19 10.28 14.86
N ALA A 52 -1.56 10.67 13.75
CA ALA A 52 -1.35 12.06 13.35
C ALA A 52 -1.22 12.16 11.82
N ASP A 53 -1.48 13.35 11.26
CA ASP A 53 -1.35 13.62 9.82
C ASP A 53 0.05 13.29 9.28
N PHE A 54 1.08 13.50 10.09
CA PHE A 54 2.45 13.16 9.72
C PHE A 54 2.64 11.64 9.55
N HIS A 55 2.04 10.84 10.44
CA HIS A 55 2.08 9.38 10.31
C HIS A 55 1.32 8.91 9.07
N LEU A 56 0.14 9.49 8.79
CA LEU A 56 -0.63 9.17 7.60
C LEU A 56 0.14 9.44 6.30
N ARG A 57 0.83 10.59 6.22
CA ARG A 57 1.69 10.90 5.06
C ARG A 57 2.81 9.88 4.89
N GLN A 58 3.48 9.50 5.97
CA GLN A 58 4.53 8.48 5.88
C GLN A 58 3.99 7.10 5.50
N LEU A 59 2.82 6.72 5.99
CA LEU A 59 2.18 5.46 5.61
C LEU A 59 1.79 5.46 4.13
N LEU A 60 1.27 6.58 3.63
CA LEU A 60 0.95 6.77 2.22
C LEU A 60 2.22 6.65 1.36
N ASP A 61 3.30 7.34 1.72
CA ASP A 61 4.58 7.29 1.01
C ASP A 61 5.14 5.85 0.96
N ILE A 62 5.03 5.10 2.06
CA ILE A 62 5.45 3.69 2.10
C ILE A 62 4.60 2.87 1.15
N LEU A 63 3.27 3.00 1.20
CA LEU A 63 2.34 2.23 0.37
C LEU A 63 2.58 2.49 -1.13
N GLU A 64 2.69 3.76 -1.54
CA GLU A 64 2.99 4.14 -2.92
C GLU A 64 4.32 3.54 -3.39
N ASN A 65 5.37 3.65 -2.58
CA ASN A 65 6.67 3.05 -2.91
C ASN A 65 6.62 1.53 -3.08
N LYS A 66 5.74 0.83 -2.34
CA LYS A 66 5.56 -0.63 -2.51
C LYS A 66 4.77 -0.97 -3.76
N LEU A 67 3.73 -0.20 -4.09
CA LEU A 67 2.92 -0.37 -5.30
C LEU A 67 3.75 -0.11 -6.56
N ILE A 68 4.51 0.99 -6.59
CA ILE A 68 5.39 1.35 -7.73
C ILE A 68 6.43 0.25 -7.99
N LYS A 69 7.02 -0.32 -6.93
CA LYS A 69 7.99 -1.43 -7.06
C LYS A 69 7.40 -2.71 -7.64
N ARG A 70 6.07 -2.82 -7.63
CA ARG A 70 5.29 -3.96 -8.12
C ARG A 70 4.67 -3.70 -9.50
N GLY A 71 4.90 -2.51 -10.07
CA GLY A 71 4.38 -2.12 -11.39
C GLY A 71 2.90 -1.77 -11.38
N ILE A 72 2.39 -1.34 -10.22
CA ILE A 72 1.03 -0.82 -10.02
C ILE A 72 1.07 0.71 -10.06
#